data_AF-A0A433ZPS2-F1
#
_entry.id   AF-A0A433ZPS2-F1
#
_cell.length_a   1.000
_cell.length_b   1.000
_cell.length_c   1.000
_cell.angle_alpha   90.00
_cell.angle_beta   90.00
_cell.angle_gamma   90.00
#
_symmetry.space_group_name_H-M   'P 1'
#
loop_
_entity.id
_entity.type
_entity.pdbx_description
1 polymer ?
#
loop_
_entity_poly.entity_id
_entity_poly.type
_entity_poly.pdbx_seq_one_letter_code
_entity_poly.pdbx_strand_id
1 'polypeptide(L)'
;MTKLILLLLCGLLFPLIATAKYIDPDEKIIQVKRENRMNQLLKKCKKSDYSCKDLAIKKAHYEFPSVRGSKEYIKKHYSNLTKEQAKEKLKELKKLYEQVENDDSNPDDWHGKLRPIQLDAEARYIAKKYFGAGGYGVEQIDVILKMH
;
A
#
# COMPACT_ATOMS: atom_id res chain seq x y z
N MET A 1 -25.09 -48.68 27.91
CA MET A 1 -25.39 -49.39 26.65
C MET A 1 -25.90 -48.37 25.65
N THR A 2 -25.18 -48.19 24.52
CA THR A 2 -25.67 -47.90 23.14
C THR A 2 -26.76 -46.82 22.94
N LYS A 3 -26.67 -45.85 22.02
CA LYS A 3 -25.96 -45.78 20.72
C LYS A 3 -25.96 -44.33 20.20
N LEU A 4 -24.93 -44.03 19.41
CA LEU A 4 -24.77 -42.91 18.47
C LEU A 4 -26.05 -42.55 17.69
N ILE A 5 -26.29 -41.24 17.50
CA ILE A 5 -26.69 -40.69 16.20
C ILE A 5 -25.76 -39.53 15.89
N LEU A 6 -24.79 -39.83 15.04
CA LEU A 6 -23.87 -38.92 14.39
C LEU A 6 -24.63 -38.31 13.20
N LEU A 7 -25.17 -37.11 13.35
CA LEU A 7 -25.68 -36.32 12.22
C LEU A 7 -24.67 -35.24 11.88
N LEU A 8 -23.89 -35.55 10.84
CA LEU A 8 -23.18 -34.63 9.99
C LEU A 8 -24.04 -33.38 9.73
N LEU A 9 -23.80 -32.30 10.48
CA LEU A 9 -23.91 -30.96 9.93
C LEU A 9 -22.50 -30.51 9.57
N CYS A 10 -22.09 -30.95 8.38
CA CYS A 10 -21.06 -30.30 7.59
C CYS A 10 -21.59 -28.92 7.21
N GLY A 11 -21.67 -28.04 8.22
CA GLY A 11 -22.00 -26.64 8.06
C GLY A 11 -20.84 -25.98 7.35
N LEU A 12 -20.90 -26.02 6.02
CA LEU A 12 -20.35 -25.07 5.07
C LEU A 12 -19.48 -24.00 5.73
N LEU A 13 -18.22 -24.37 6.03
CA LEU A 13 -17.14 -23.42 6.18
C LEU A 13 -16.83 -22.90 4.78
N PHE A 14 -17.70 -22.04 4.26
CA PHE A 14 -17.25 -21.09 3.25
C PHE A 14 -16.14 -20.29 3.94
N PRO A 15 -14.90 -20.29 3.45
CA PRO A 15 -14.01 -19.24 3.83
C PRO A 15 -14.71 -17.96 3.39
N LEU A 16 -15.16 -17.15 4.36
CA LEU A 16 -15.32 -15.73 4.12
C LEU A 16 -13.95 -15.29 3.60
N ILE A 17 -13.81 -15.22 2.28
CA ILE A 17 -12.74 -14.48 1.66
C ILE A 17 -13.08 -13.03 2.00
N ALA A 18 -12.74 -12.63 3.22
CA ALA A 18 -12.61 -11.24 3.54
C ALA A 18 -11.54 -10.74 2.58
N THR A 19 -11.96 -10.04 1.52
CA THR A 19 -11.04 -9.29 0.68
C THR A 19 -10.38 -8.31 1.63
N ALA A 20 -9.16 -8.63 2.05
CA ALA A 20 -8.45 -7.87 3.05
C ALA A 20 -8.21 -6.50 2.44
N LYS A 21 -8.97 -5.49 2.89
CA LYS A 21 -8.78 -4.12 2.44
C LYS A 21 -7.39 -3.68 2.89
N TYR A 22 -6.47 -3.49 1.96
CA TYR A 22 -5.11 -3.04 2.25
C TYR A 22 -5.09 -1.54 2.50
N ILE A 23 -5.60 -1.17 3.68
CA ILE A 23 -5.66 0.21 4.18
C ILE A 23 -4.54 0.42 5.18
N ASP A 24 -3.65 1.35 4.87
CA ASP A 24 -2.65 1.82 5.83
C ASP A 24 -3.27 2.88 6.75
N PRO A 25 -3.31 2.68 8.08
CA PRO A 25 -3.97 3.62 9.00
C PRO A 25 -3.35 5.02 9.02
N ASP A 26 -2.03 5.12 8.91
CA ASP A 26 -1.31 6.40 8.91
C ASP A 26 -1.57 7.15 7.60
N GLU A 27 -1.55 6.43 6.47
CA GLU A 27 -1.92 6.96 5.17
C GLU A 27 -3.40 7.39 5.15
N LYS A 28 -4.30 6.63 5.78
CA LYS A 28 -5.72 6.98 5.88
C LYS A 28 -5.93 8.31 6.58
N ILE A 29 -5.30 8.53 7.74
CA ILE A 29 -5.41 9.78 8.50
C ILE A 29 -4.96 10.97 7.64
N ILE A 30 -3.84 10.81 6.94
CA ILE A 30 -3.28 11.86 6.10
C ILE A 30 -4.13 12.13 4.87
N GLN A 31 -4.66 11.09 4.22
CA GLN A 31 -5.54 11.28 3.06
C GLN A 31 -6.85 11.97 3.45
N VAL A 32 -7.44 11.64 4.61
CA VAL A 32 -8.61 12.36 5.13
C VAL A 32 -8.29 13.85 5.38
N LYS A 33 -7.13 14.17 5.94
CA LYS A 33 -6.70 15.58 6.12
C LYS A 33 -6.48 16.27 4.77
N ARG A 34 -5.84 15.59 3.82
CA ARG A 34 -5.58 16.08 2.47
C ARG A 34 -6.88 16.38 1.73
N GLU A 35 -7.83 15.46 1.75
CA GLU A 35 -9.12 15.60 1.08
C GLU A 35 -9.92 16.76 1.68
N ASN A 36 -10.01 16.83 3.01
CA ASN A 36 -10.65 17.96 3.70
C ASN A 36 -10.01 19.31 3.31
N ARG A 37 -8.68 19.36 3.27
CA ARG A 37 -7.96 20.58 2.86
C ARG A 37 -8.19 20.93 1.40
N MET A 38 -8.13 19.93 0.51
CA MET A 38 -8.39 20.07 -0.90
C MET A 38 -9.81 20.63 -1.12
N ASN A 39 -10.82 20.08 -0.45
CA ASN A 39 -12.20 20.56 -0.51
C ASN A 39 -12.35 22.01 -0.03
N GLN A 40 -11.65 22.42 1.04
CA GLN A 40 -11.63 23.82 1.49
C GLN A 40 -10.99 24.77 0.47
N LEU A 41 -9.90 24.35 -0.19
CA LEU A 41 -9.20 25.15 -1.19
C LEU A 41 -10.01 25.24 -2.50
N LEU A 42 -10.58 24.12 -2.96
CA LEU A 42 -11.39 24.04 -4.16
C LEU A 42 -12.65 24.91 -4.09
N LYS A 43 -13.26 25.05 -2.90
CA LYS A 43 -14.40 25.97 -2.69
C LYS A 43 -14.07 27.44 -2.98
N LYS A 44 -12.80 27.82 -2.96
CA LYS A 44 -12.34 29.19 -3.28
C LYS A 44 -12.10 29.39 -4.79
N CYS A 45 -12.05 28.31 -5.56
CA CYS A 45 -11.85 28.37 -7.00
C CYS A 45 -13.17 28.58 -7.74
N LYS A 46 -13.12 29.37 -8.82
CA LYS A 46 -14.23 29.41 -9.78
C LYS A 46 -14.34 28.06 -10.48
N LYS A 47 -15.57 27.63 -10.81
CA LYS A 47 -15.82 26.30 -11.41
C LYS A 47 -15.09 26.10 -12.74
N SER A 48 -14.87 27.15 -13.52
CA SER A 48 -14.17 27.13 -14.82
C SER A 48 -12.65 27.29 -14.74
N ASP A 49 -12.09 27.61 -13.58
CA ASP A 49 -10.67 27.89 -13.43
C ASP A 49 -9.89 26.61 -13.07
N TYR A 50 -9.42 25.92 -14.12
CA TYR A 50 -8.59 24.72 -13.97
C TYR A 50 -7.24 25.00 -13.28
N SER A 51 -6.66 26.18 -13.49
CA SER A 51 -5.35 26.53 -12.91
C SER A 51 -5.45 26.67 -11.39
N CYS A 52 -6.53 27.29 -10.89
CA CYS A 52 -6.81 27.37 -9.46
C CYS A 52 -7.01 25.98 -8.85
N LYS A 53 -7.75 25.10 -9.53
CA LYS A 53 -8.00 23.72 -9.04
C LYS A 53 -6.70 22.91 -8.95
N ASP A 54 -5.86 22.98 -9.97
CA ASP A 54 -4.56 22.31 -9.97
C ASP A 54 -3.66 22.82 -8.83
N LEU A 55 -3.59 24.14 -8.63
CA LEU A 55 -2.86 24.73 -7.49
C LEU A 55 -3.44 24.30 -6.14
N ALA A 56 -4.77 24.20 -6.02
CA ALA A 56 -5.43 23.74 -4.79
C ALA A 56 -5.09 22.28 -4.47
N ILE A 57 -5.12 21.40 -5.49
CA ILE A 57 -4.73 19.99 -5.36
C ILE A 57 -3.25 19.90 -4.97
N LYS A 58 -2.35 20.55 -5.72
CA LYS A 58 -0.91 20.57 -5.43
C LYS A 58 -0.62 21.08 -4.02
N LYS A 59 -1.31 22.14 -3.58
CA LYS A 59 -1.15 22.68 -2.22
C LYS A 59 -1.60 21.70 -1.15
N ALA A 60 -2.74 21.04 -1.31
CA ALA A 60 -3.19 20.03 -0.35
C ALA A 60 -2.22 18.84 -0.29
N HIS A 61 -1.71 18.38 -1.44
CA HIS A 61 -0.69 17.33 -1.51
C HIS A 61 0.63 17.74 -0.88
N TYR A 62 1.04 19.00 -1.02
CA TYR A 62 2.24 19.54 -0.38
C TYR A 62 2.11 19.65 1.14
N GLU A 63 0.96 20.15 1.63
CA GLU A 63 0.70 20.28 3.07
C GLU A 63 0.53 18.91 3.77
N PHE A 64 -0.01 17.93 3.06
CA PHE A 64 -0.30 16.58 3.58
C PHE A 64 0.26 15.49 2.65
N PRO A 65 1.59 15.32 2.56
CA PRO A 65 2.21 14.35 1.65
C PRO A 65 1.90 12.91 2.07
N SER A 66 1.94 11.98 1.11
CA SER A 66 1.74 10.54 1.39
C SER A 66 2.84 10.06 2.34
N VAL A 67 2.47 9.25 3.33
CA VAL A 67 3.39 8.76 4.36
C VAL A 67 4.06 7.49 3.86
N ARG A 68 3.29 6.56 3.30
CA ARG A 68 3.82 5.27 2.88
C ARG A 68 4.59 5.39 1.56
N GLY A 69 5.71 4.68 1.44
CA GLY A 69 6.70 4.88 0.37
C GLY A 69 7.52 6.18 0.48
N SER A 70 7.28 7.04 1.48
CA SER A 70 8.15 8.21 1.73
C SER A 70 9.52 7.78 2.26
N LYS A 71 10.52 8.66 2.12
CA LYS A 71 11.87 8.42 2.61
C LYS A 71 11.88 8.20 4.13
N GLU A 72 11.07 8.94 4.86
CA GLU A 72 10.94 8.88 6.31
C GLU A 72 10.34 7.54 6.75
N TYR A 73 9.23 7.12 6.13
CA TYR A 73 8.59 5.83 6.37
C TYR A 73 9.55 4.68 6.06
N ILE A 74 10.11 4.68 4.86
CA ILE A 74 11.04 3.64 4.39
C ILE A 74 12.23 3.51 5.34
N LYS A 75 12.81 4.64 5.78
CA LYS A 75 13.90 4.62 6.75
C LYS A 75 13.48 4.04 8.08
N LYS A 76 12.33 4.45 8.62
CA LYS A 76 11.82 3.96 9.90
C LYS A 76 11.56 2.46 9.88
N HIS A 77 10.99 1.94 8.79
CA HIS A 77 10.53 0.56 8.70
C HIS A 77 11.58 -0.43 8.19
N TYR A 78 12.53 0.00 7.36
CA TYR A 78 13.43 -0.92 6.65
C TYR A 78 14.92 -0.66 6.87
N SER A 79 15.34 0.33 7.66
CA SER A 79 16.78 0.64 7.80
C SER A 79 17.58 -0.35 8.63
N ASN A 80 16.91 -1.11 9.50
CA ASN A 80 17.56 -1.94 10.52
C ASN A 80 17.31 -3.44 10.29
N LEU A 81 16.89 -3.83 9.09
CA LEU A 81 16.76 -5.24 8.72
C LEU A 81 18.14 -5.89 8.61
N THR A 82 18.20 -7.20 8.85
CA THR A 82 19.27 -8.05 8.33
C THR A 82 19.05 -8.35 6.85
N LYS A 83 20.05 -8.94 6.18
CA LYS A 83 19.93 -9.31 4.76
C LYS A 83 18.84 -10.36 4.55
N GLU A 84 18.69 -11.31 5.46
CA GLU A 84 17.65 -12.35 5.43
C GLU A 84 16.26 -11.74 5.64
N GLN A 85 16.11 -10.84 6.63
CA GLN A 85 14.86 -10.11 6.84
C GLN A 85 14.51 -9.23 5.64
N ALA A 86 15.50 -8.65 4.96
CA ALA A 86 15.31 -7.89 3.74
C ALA A 86 14.80 -8.78 2.59
N LYS A 87 15.31 -10.02 2.44
CA LYS A 87 14.79 -10.98 1.45
C LYS A 87 13.32 -11.31 1.69
N GLU A 88 12.96 -11.63 2.93
CA GLU A 88 11.57 -11.93 3.28
C GLU A 88 10.66 -10.72 3.07
N LYS A 89 11.14 -9.51 3.42
CA LYS A 89 10.36 -8.29 3.18
C LYS A 89 10.14 -8.01 1.69
N LEU A 90 11.13 -8.26 0.83
CA LEU A 90 10.94 -8.14 -0.63
C LEU A 90 9.86 -9.11 -1.12
N LYS A 91 9.87 -10.38 -0.68
CA LYS A 91 8.81 -11.34 -1.06
C LYS A 91 7.42 -10.87 -0.61
N GLU A 92 7.31 -10.36 0.62
CA GLU A 92 6.06 -9.79 1.12
C GLU A 92 5.58 -8.60 0.28
N LEU A 93 6.48 -7.67 -0.05
CA LEU A 93 6.16 -6.50 -0.88
C LEU A 93 5.73 -6.90 -2.29
N LYS A 94 6.37 -7.92 -2.89
CA LYS A 94 5.98 -8.46 -4.18
C LYS A 94 4.57 -9.02 -4.15
N LYS A 95 4.27 -9.89 -3.19
CA LYS A 95 2.93 -10.46 -3.03
C LYS A 95 1.88 -9.37 -2.82
N LEU A 96 2.19 -8.38 -1.99
CA LEU A 96 1.28 -7.27 -1.72
C LEU A 96 1.06 -6.39 -2.96
N TYR A 97 2.09 -6.19 -3.78
CA TYR A 97 2.00 -5.47 -5.05
C TYR A 97 1.08 -6.19 -6.03
N GLU A 98 1.29 -7.49 -6.25
CA GLU A 98 0.46 -8.30 -7.14
C GLU A 98 -1.01 -8.28 -6.71
N GLN A 99 -1.26 -8.26 -5.40
CA GLN A 99 -2.61 -8.14 -4.85
C GLN A 99 -3.20 -6.75 -5.12
N VAL A 100 -2.47 -5.67 -4.81
CA VAL A 100 -2.95 -4.29 -4.94
C VAL A 100 -3.13 -3.87 -6.40
N GLU A 101 -2.24 -4.32 -7.30
CA GLU A 101 -2.29 -4.00 -8.73
C GLU A 101 -3.50 -4.62 -9.42
N ASN A 102 -3.91 -5.82 -9.00
CA ASN A 102 -5.03 -6.57 -9.59
C ASN A 102 -6.33 -6.46 -8.78
N ASP A 103 -6.39 -5.61 -7.76
CA ASP A 103 -7.58 -5.46 -6.91
C ASP A 103 -8.59 -4.50 -7.53
N ASP A 104 -9.34 -5.00 -8.52
CA ASP A 104 -10.48 -4.30 -9.13
C ASP A 104 -11.59 -3.99 -8.11
N SER A 105 -11.58 -4.65 -6.94
CA SER A 105 -12.56 -4.44 -5.86
C SER A 105 -12.18 -3.31 -4.89
N ASN A 106 -11.04 -2.63 -5.14
CA ASN A 106 -10.50 -1.56 -4.31
C ASN A 106 -10.51 -0.22 -5.07
N PRO A 107 -11.59 0.56 -4.97
CA PRO A 107 -11.76 1.78 -5.74
C PRO A 107 -10.73 2.86 -5.35
N ASP A 108 -10.36 3.68 -6.33
CA ASP A 108 -9.30 4.69 -6.19
C ASP A 108 -9.56 5.78 -5.14
N ASP A 109 -10.80 5.90 -4.68
CA ASP A 109 -11.25 6.88 -3.70
C ASP A 109 -11.11 6.42 -2.24
N TRP A 110 -10.67 5.17 -1.99
CA TRP A 110 -10.51 4.69 -0.63
C TRP A 110 -9.34 5.36 0.09
N HIS A 111 -9.68 6.08 1.16
CA HIS A 111 -8.68 6.67 2.04
C HIS A 111 -7.78 5.62 2.68
N GLY A 112 -6.48 5.81 2.50
CA GLY A 112 -5.44 4.90 2.96
C GLY A 112 -5.17 3.74 2.00
N LYS A 113 -5.76 3.74 0.79
CA LYS A 113 -5.47 2.75 -0.25
C LYS A 113 -3.97 2.74 -0.51
N LEU A 114 -3.39 1.56 -0.32
CA LEU A 114 -2.04 1.26 -0.72
C LEU A 114 -1.96 1.26 -2.25
N ARG A 115 -0.93 1.91 -2.80
CA ARG A 115 -0.74 2.04 -4.24
C ARG A 115 0.53 1.30 -4.70
N PRO A 116 0.54 0.74 -5.92
CA PRO A 116 1.71 0.04 -6.47
C PRO A 116 3.00 0.87 -6.39
N ILE A 117 2.92 2.17 -6.66
CA ILE A 117 4.08 3.08 -6.59
C ILE A 117 4.70 3.21 -5.20
N GLN A 118 3.90 3.06 -4.13
CA GLN A 118 4.42 3.12 -2.76
C GLN A 118 5.24 1.86 -2.46
N LEU A 119 4.70 0.70 -2.85
CA LEU A 119 5.36 -0.60 -2.70
C LEU A 119 6.65 -0.68 -3.52
N ASP A 120 6.62 -0.12 -4.74
CA ASP A 120 7.81 -0.04 -5.60
C ASP A 120 8.92 0.82 -4.96
N ALA A 121 8.57 1.97 -4.39
CA ALA A 121 9.54 2.80 -3.67
C ALA A 121 10.15 2.07 -2.45
N GLU A 122 9.34 1.33 -1.69
CA GLU A 122 9.79 0.52 -0.56
C GLU A 122 10.75 -0.59 -1.02
N ALA A 123 10.40 -1.32 -2.08
CA ALA A 123 11.24 -2.39 -2.63
C ALA A 123 12.58 -1.87 -3.16
N ARG A 124 12.58 -0.77 -3.92
CA ARG A 124 13.82 -0.14 -4.44
C ARG A 124 14.78 0.24 -3.32
N TYR A 125 14.26 0.74 -2.20
CA TYR A 125 15.11 1.06 -1.06
C TYR A 125 15.77 -0.18 -0.47
N ILE A 126 14.98 -1.25 -0.24
CA ILE A 126 15.50 -2.51 0.31
C ILE A 126 16.52 -3.12 -0.66
N ALA A 127 16.19 -3.18 -1.95
CA ALA A 127 17.06 -3.65 -3.02
C ALA A 127 18.40 -2.89 -3.04
N LYS A 128 18.35 -1.54 -3.01
CA LYS A 128 19.55 -0.70 -2.97
C LYS A 128 20.39 -0.97 -1.72
N LYS A 129 19.78 -0.94 -0.54
CA LYS A 129 20.48 -0.94 0.74
C LYS A 129 21.13 -2.28 1.06
N TYR A 130 20.46 -3.38 0.73
CA TYR A 130 20.89 -4.72 1.16
C TYR A 130 21.50 -5.56 0.04
N PHE A 131 21.28 -5.18 -1.23
CA PHE A 131 21.69 -5.98 -2.39
C PHE A 131 22.42 -5.16 -3.47
N GLY A 132 22.64 -3.85 -3.28
CA GLY A 132 23.27 -2.99 -4.29
C GLY A 132 22.45 -2.80 -5.56
N ALA A 133 21.18 -3.22 -5.53
CA ALA A 133 20.29 -3.39 -6.68
C ALA A 133 19.30 -2.21 -6.82
N GLY A 134 19.78 -0.97 -6.72
CA GLY A 134 18.89 0.20 -6.57
C GLY A 134 18.07 0.61 -7.80
N GLY A 135 18.34 0.02 -8.97
CA GLY A 135 17.54 0.18 -10.18
C GLY A 135 16.35 -0.79 -10.27
N TYR A 136 16.27 -1.75 -9.36
CA TYR A 136 15.27 -2.81 -9.39
C TYR A 136 14.13 -2.51 -8.42
N GLY A 137 12.91 -2.55 -8.95
CA GLY A 137 11.66 -2.37 -8.22
C GLY A 137 11.02 -3.69 -7.85
N VAL A 138 9.71 -3.65 -7.59
CA VAL A 138 8.96 -4.86 -7.19
C VAL A 138 8.97 -5.94 -8.28
N GLU A 139 8.81 -5.53 -9.54
CA GLU A 139 8.76 -6.45 -10.68
C GLU A 139 10.04 -7.31 -10.83
N GLN A 140 11.19 -6.80 -10.37
CA GLN A 140 12.48 -7.46 -10.53
C GLN A 140 12.98 -8.16 -9.25
N ILE A 141 12.13 -8.31 -8.23
CA ILE A 141 12.49 -8.98 -6.97
C ILE A 141 13.01 -10.40 -7.19
N ASP A 142 12.44 -11.18 -8.13
CA ASP A 142 12.93 -12.54 -8.40
C ASP A 142 14.36 -12.56 -8.93
N VAL A 143 14.76 -11.53 -9.68
CA VAL A 143 16.13 -11.40 -10.18
C VAL A 143 17.07 -11.12 -9.00
N ILE A 144 16.70 -10.18 -8.14
CA ILE A 144 17.47 -9.84 -6.93
C ILE A 144 17.67 -11.09 -6.06
N LEU A 145 16.59 -11.86 -5.82
CA LEU A 145 16.62 -13.03 -4.94
C LEU A 145 17.37 -14.22 -5.54
N LYS A 146 17.49 -14.32 -6.86
CA LYS A 146 18.30 -15.36 -7.51
C LYS A 146 19.80 -15.07 -7.46
N MET A 147 20.18 -13.79 -7.41
CA MET A 147 21.58 -13.35 -7.40
C MET A 147 22.23 -13.37 -6.01
N HIS A 148 21.45 -13.51 -4.94
CA HIS A 148 21.90 -13.29 -3.55
C HIS A 148 21.32 -14.27 -2.56
#